data_AF-A0A5N9HEH6-F1
#
_entry.id   AF-A0A5N9HEH6-F1
#
_cell.length_a   1.000
_cell.length_b   1.000
_cell.length_c   1.000
_cell.angle_alpha   90.00
_cell.angle_beta   90.00
_cell.angle_gamma   90.00
#
_symmetry.space_group_name_H-M   'P 1'
#
loop_
_entity.id
_entity.type
_entity.pdbx_description
1 polymer ?
#
loop_
_entity_poly.entity_id
_entity_poly.type
_entity_poly.pdbx_seq_one_letter_code
_entity_poly.pdbx_strand_id
1 'polypeptide(L)'
;MQQPIIPDKPQLRPVEPNWVDHEGQRFLYLRDPLGMSDLTVLLPQQIAPLVMFMDGERSLSELRSALQQAAGVAVTEDDLRTIVSQLDQALMIENGSYIAAAKRSIDAYRNADFRPPSHAGPVYPDQPEALAETITKYVSLVPTPQPKATGGDLAGMLCPHIDYDRGHKTYAALWEAAKPDLSDIELVIILGTDHMGGLGKITPTRQNYATPYGTLPTDIEIVDKLASAIGSKAAFDEEIHHANEHSIELASVWLHHYTRDLEVSVVPILCGSFHHFTSGSRDPSDDENITATLELLREYMAQRRTLVISAGDLAHVGPAFGDAQPLDTGLRAKLRVNDKKSIEAMLNGDPAKFFEISREESDSRRICGLPPTYLMLRLLEGAKGDSFGYDQCPADDQNASAVSIVGALLYDG
;
A
#
# COMPACT_ATOMS: atom_id res chain seq x y z
N MET A 1 33.95 16.88 -13.77
CA MET A 1 32.61 16.25 -13.86
C MET A 1 31.97 16.75 -15.14
N GLN A 2 31.54 15.87 -16.04
CA GLN A 2 30.70 16.27 -17.17
C GLN A 2 29.38 16.79 -16.58
N GLN A 3 28.86 17.91 -17.11
CA GLN A 3 27.51 18.36 -16.75
C GLN A 3 26.53 17.25 -17.13
N PRO A 4 25.54 16.95 -16.27
CA PRO A 4 24.53 15.94 -16.58
C PRO A 4 23.86 16.30 -17.91
N ILE A 5 23.72 15.31 -18.79
CA ILE A 5 23.02 15.49 -20.07
C ILE A 5 21.53 15.51 -19.75
N ILE A 6 21.00 16.72 -19.59
CA ILE A 6 19.58 16.95 -19.32
C ILE A 6 18.78 16.55 -20.58
N PRO A 7 17.72 15.73 -20.46
CA PRO A 7 16.88 15.40 -21.60
C PRO A 7 16.20 16.67 -22.15
N ASP A 8 16.16 16.81 -23.48
CA ASP A 8 15.52 17.95 -24.14
C ASP A 8 14.03 18.06 -23.78
N LYS A 9 13.39 16.92 -23.53
CA LYS A 9 12.00 16.79 -23.08
C LYS A 9 11.95 15.98 -21.78
N PRO A 10 12.03 16.63 -20.61
CA PRO A 10 12.04 15.92 -19.34
C PRO A 10 10.67 15.29 -19.05
N GLN A 11 10.70 14.04 -18.60
CA GLN A 11 9.55 13.32 -18.09
C GLN A 11 9.80 13.03 -16.62
N LEU A 12 8.94 13.54 -15.75
CA LEU A 12 8.93 13.17 -14.35
C LEU A 12 8.28 11.80 -14.22
N ARG A 13 8.94 10.87 -13.53
CA ARG A 13 8.31 9.60 -13.17
C ARG A 13 7.28 9.82 -12.04
N PRO A 14 6.48 8.81 -11.68
CA PRO A 14 5.66 8.87 -10.47
C PRO A 14 6.50 9.17 -9.21
N VAL A 15 6.09 10.22 -8.50
CA VAL A 15 6.67 10.70 -7.22
C VAL A 15 5.55 11.07 -6.27
N GLU A 16 5.86 11.17 -4.97
CA GLU A 16 4.89 11.55 -3.94
C GLU A 16 5.03 13.05 -3.58
N PRO A 17 4.08 13.90 -4.02
CA PRO A 17 4.08 15.31 -3.68
C PRO A 17 3.44 15.57 -2.31
N ASN A 18 4.11 16.35 -1.45
CA ASN A 18 3.57 16.82 -0.18
C ASN A 18 3.81 18.32 -0.01
N TRP A 19 2.81 19.05 0.45
CA TRP A 19 2.99 20.47 0.77
C TRP A 19 3.60 20.64 2.15
N VAL A 20 4.67 21.42 2.25
CA VAL A 20 5.35 21.73 3.52
C VAL A 20 5.58 23.22 3.64
N ASP A 21 5.48 23.74 4.87
CA ASP A 21 5.87 25.11 5.19
C ASP A 21 7.30 25.11 5.75
N HIS A 22 8.18 25.90 5.13
CA HIS A 22 9.57 26.05 5.54
C HIS A 22 9.95 27.54 5.53
N GLU A 23 10.43 28.05 6.66
CA GLU A 23 10.83 29.46 6.84
C GLU A 23 9.74 30.47 6.42
N GLY A 24 8.46 30.14 6.62
CA GLY A 24 7.32 31.01 6.27
C GLY A 24 6.97 31.03 4.79
N GLN A 25 7.58 30.14 3.98
CA GLN A 25 7.24 29.91 2.58
C GLN A 25 6.73 28.48 2.39
N ARG A 26 5.81 28.32 1.44
CA ARG A 26 5.21 27.02 1.11
C ARG A 26 5.97 26.37 -0.05
N PHE A 27 6.36 25.12 0.15
CA PHE A 27 7.08 24.30 -0.83
C PHE A 27 6.31 23.02 -1.13
N LEU A 28 6.44 22.55 -2.37
CA LEU A 28 6.10 21.20 -2.76
C LEU A 28 7.33 20.32 -2.54
N TYR A 29 7.27 19.48 -1.52
CA TYR A 29 8.23 18.42 -1.27
C TYR A 29 7.92 17.23 -2.18
N LEU A 30 8.86 16.84 -3.02
CA LEU A 30 8.77 15.64 -3.85
C LEU A 30 9.57 14.54 -3.17
N ARG A 31 8.89 13.48 -2.76
CA ARG A 31 9.49 12.27 -2.21
C ARG A 31 9.60 11.21 -3.29
N ASP A 32 10.71 10.47 -3.27
CA ASP A 32 10.83 9.23 -4.01
C ASP A 32 10.13 8.08 -3.25
N PRO A 33 8.98 7.58 -3.74
CA PRO A 33 8.27 6.49 -3.06
C PRO A 33 9.05 5.16 -3.11
N LEU A 34 9.94 5.00 -4.09
CA LEU A 34 10.73 3.78 -4.26
C LEU A 34 12.06 3.82 -3.50
N GLY A 35 12.37 4.93 -2.81
CA GLY A 35 13.56 5.09 -1.96
C GLY A 35 14.89 4.80 -2.70
N MET A 36 14.98 5.11 -3.99
CA MET A 36 16.20 4.94 -4.78
C MET A 36 17.21 6.07 -4.57
N SER A 37 16.77 7.20 -4.02
CA SER A 37 17.57 8.38 -3.74
C SER A 37 17.24 8.94 -2.35
N ASP A 38 18.28 9.27 -1.58
CA ASP A 38 18.16 9.99 -0.30
C ASP A 38 17.99 11.51 -0.50
N LEU A 39 18.10 12.00 -1.74
CA LEU A 39 17.95 13.42 -2.04
C LEU A 39 16.48 13.84 -1.97
N THR A 40 16.24 14.89 -1.18
CA THR A 40 14.97 15.59 -1.07
C THR A 40 14.92 16.74 -2.08
N VAL A 41 13.83 16.86 -2.83
CA VAL A 41 13.59 18.03 -3.70
C VAL A 41 12.45 18.88 -3.15
N LEU A 42 12.73 20.16 -2.92
CA LEU A 42 11.75 21.18 -2.52
C LEU A 42 11.56 22.17 -3.67
N LEU A 43 10.34 22.24 -4.20
CA LEU A 43 9.96 23.21 -5.22
C LEU A 43 9.14 24.33 -4.59
N PRO A 44 9.50 25.61 -4.77
CA PRO A 44 8.64 26.71 -4.33
C PRO A 44 7.23 26.58 -4.92
N GLN A 45 6.20 26.97 -4.18
CA GLN A 45 4.80 26.85 -4.61
C GLN A 45 4.55 27.43 -6.02
N GLN A 46 5.23 28.51 -6.40
CA GLN A 46 5.03 29.14 -7.71
C GLN A 46 5.62 28.30 -8.86
N ILE A 47 6.58 27.42 -8.58
CA ILE A 47 7.23 26.51 -9.55
C ILE A 47 6.53 25.14 -9.62
N ALA A 48 5.78 24.76 -8.58
CA ALA A 48 5.09 23.47 -8.49
C ALA A 48 4.32 23.02 -9.75
N PRO A 49 3.61 23.89 -10.51
CA PRO A 49 2.95 23.48 -11.76
C PRO A 49 3.88 22.85 -12.80
N LEU A 50 5.18 23.14 -12.74
CA LEU A 50 6.18 22.56 -13.63
C LEU A 50 6.21 21.02 -13.57
N VAL A 51 5.98 20.43 -12.40
CA VAL A 51 5.89 18.98 -12.16
C VAL A 51 4.87 18.34 -13.11
N MET A 52 3.70 18.97 -13.26
CA MET A 52 2.62 18.48 -14.13
C MET A 52 2.91 18.63 -15.62
N PHE A 53 3.84 19.52 -15.98
CA PHE A 53 4.18 19.77 -17.38
C PHE A 53 5.35 18.94 -17.89
N MET A 54 6.15 18.35 -16.99
CA MET A 54 7.25 17.41 -17.31
C MET A 54 6.69 16.02 -17.66
N ASP A 55 5.98 15.93 -18.78
CA ASP A 55 5.35 14.70 -19.28
C ASP A 55 6.16 14.00 -20.39
N GLY A 56 7.37 14.51 -20.70
CA GLY A 56 8.19 14.01 -21.80
C GLY A 56 7.80 14.53 -23.18
N GLU A 57 6.76 15.36 -23.30
CA GLU A 57 6.32 15.90 -24.59
C GLU A 57 6.89 17.29 -24.87
N ARG A 58 7.11 18.09 -23.82
CA ARG A 58 7.52 19.50 -23.89
C ARG A 58 9.02 19.69 -23.77
N SER A 59 9.58 20.53 -24.64
CA SER A 59 10.94 21.05 -24.52
C SER A 59 11.07 22.03 -23.34
N LEU A 60 12.30 22.31 -22.90
CA LEU A 60 12.55 23.33 -21.86
C LEU A 60 11.92 24.70 -22.21
N SER A 61 11.91 25.08 -23.48
CA SER A 61 11.30 26.35 -23.93
C SER A 61 9.77 26.35 -23.83
N GLU A 62 9.13 25.20 -24.07
CA GLU A 62 7.69 25.00 -23.97
C GLU A 62 7.27 24.89 -22.50
N LEU A 63 8.06 24.22 -21.66
CA LEU A 63 7.86 24.19 -20.20
C LEU A 63 7.91 25.60 -19.60
N ARG A 64 8.88 26.42 -20.01
CA ARG A 64 8.96 27.82 -19.60
C ARG A 64 7.68 28.58 -19.97
N SER A 65 7.24 28.41 -21.21
CA SER A 65 6.05 29.11 -21.72
C SER A 65 4.78 28.66 -20.98
N ALA A 66 4.66 27.36 -20.70
CA ALA A 66 3.54 26.79 -19.95
C ALA A 66 3.53 27.30 -18.49
N LEU A 67 4.68 27.34 -17.82
CA LEU A 67 4.79 27.85 -16.45
C LEU A 67 4.44 29.34 -16.37
N GLN A 68 4.93 30.15 -17.31
CA GLN A 68 4.59 31.58 -17.41
C GLN A 68 3.08 31.78 -17.63
N GLN A 69 2.44 30.95 -18.45
CA GLN A 69 1.02 31.03 -18.73
C GLN A 69 0.16 30.56 -17.55
N ALA A 70 0.54 29.48 -16.88
CA ALA A 70 -0.24 28.87 -15.81
C ALA A 70 -0.07 29.59 -14.46
N ALA A 71 1.14 30.07 -14.14
CA ALA A 71 1.49 30.60 -12.82
C ALA A 71 1.97 32.07 -12.85
N GLY A 72 2.13 32.67 -14.03
CA GLY A 72 2.64 34.04 -14.15
C GLY A 72 4.14 34.17 -13.83
N VAL A 73 4.86 33.06 -13.64
CA VAL A 73 6.27 33.05 -13.21
C VAL A 73 7.20 33.09 -14.41
N ALA A 74 8.08 34.10 -14.44
CA ALA A 74 9.17 34.18 -15.40
C ALA A 74 10.41 33.48 -14.84
N VAL A 75 10.80 32.36 -15.44
CA VAL A 75 12.06 31.65 -15.16
C VAL A 75 13.00 31.74 -16.35
N THR A 76 14.30 31.83 -16.10
CA THR A 76 15.29 31.75 -17.19
C THR A 76 15.42 30.31 -17.68
N GLU A 77 16.04 30.11 -18.85
CA GLU A 77 16.35 28.75 -19.31
C GLU A 77 17.36 28.06 -18.38
N ASP A 78 18.31 28.81 -17.81
CA ASP A 78 19.29 28.29 -16.86
C ASP A 78 18.66 27.84 -15.54
N ASP A 79 17.63 28.55 -15.05
CA ASP A 79 16.85 28.14 -13.88
C ASP A 79 16.15 26.79 -14.14
N LEU A 80 15.50 26.64 -15.30
CA LEU A 80 14.86 25.37 -15.67
C LEU A 80 15.86 24.24 -15.82
N ARG A 81 17.02 24.49 -16.44
CA ARG A 81 18.09 23.49 -16.52
C ARG A 81 18.57 23.09 -15.12
N THR A 82 18.68 24.03 -14.21
CA THR A 82 19.07 23.75 -12.82
C THR A 82 18.03 22.88 -12.12
N ILE A 83 16.74 23.22 -12.24
CA ILE A 83 15.64 22.44 -11.63
C ILE A 83 15.62 21.01 -12.19
N VAL A 84 15.66 20.84 -13.52
CA VAL A 84 15.65 19.50 -14.13
C VAL A 84 16.90 18.71 -13.75
N SER A 85 18.07 19.36 -13.67
CA SER A 85 19.29 18.70 -13.20
C SER A 85 19.19 18.24 -11.74
N GLN A 86 18.52 18.98 -10.86
CA GLN A 86 18.33 18.58 -9.46
C GLN A 86 17.36 17.40 -9.36
N LEU A 87 16.28 17.42 -10.14
CA LEU A 87 15.35 16.29 -10.25
C LEU A 87 16.03 15.04 -10.80
N ASP A 88 16.88 15.19 -11.81
CA ASP A 88 17.66 14.09 -12.39
C ASP A 88 18.67 13.50 -11.39
N GLN A 89 19.39 14.36 -10.64
CA GLN A 89 20.28 13.92 -9.57
C GLN A 89 19.53 13.15 -8.47
N ALA A 90 18.30 13.56 -8.17
CA ALA A 90 17.39 12.88 -7.25
C ALA A 90 16.68 11.66 -7.89
N LEU A 91 17.05 11.26 -9.11
CA LEU A 91 16.49 10.14 -9.85
C LEU A 91 14.97 10.24 -10.08
N MET A 92 14.43 11.45 -10.21
CA MET A 92 12.99 11.70 -10.44
C MET A 92 12.64 11.88 -11.93
N ILE A 93 13.65 11.99 -12.81
CA ILE A 93 13.45 12.09 -14.25
C ILE A 93 13.57 10.70 -14.89
N GLU A 94 12.57 10.31 -15.67
CA GLU A 94 12.54 9.06 -16.43
C GLU A 94 13.56 9.10 -17.58
N ASN A 95 14.78 8.63 -17.32
CA ASN A 95 15.87 8.63 -18.29
C ASN A 95 16.86 7.47 -18.04
N GLY A 96 17.98 7.46 -18.78
CA GLY A 96 19.00 6.43 -18.65
C GLY A 96 19.66 6.34 -17.26
N SER A 97 19.80 7.46 -16.54
CA SER A 97 20.36 7.49 -15.17
C SER A 97 19.41 6.80 -14.20
N TYR A 98 18.12 7.15 -14.27
CA TYR A 98 17.07 6.50 -13.50
C TYR A 98 16.96 5.01 -13.83
N ILE A 99 16.87 4.63 -15.10
CA ILE A 99 16.77 3.22 -15.53
C ILE A 99 17.97 2.40 -15.00
N ALA A 100 19.18 2.97 -15.06
CA ALA A 100 20.37 2.31 -14.54
C ALA A 100 20.33 2.19 -13.00
N ALA A 101 19.78 3.19 -12.30
CA ALA A 101 19.59 3.14 -10.85
C ALA A 101 18.52 2.11 -10.45
N ALA A 102 17.35 2.14 -11.09
CA ALA A 102 16.27 1.17 -10.88
C ALA A 102 16.77 -0.27 -11.08
N LYS A 103 17.59 -0.52 -12.12
CA LYS A 103 18.22 -1.83 -12.33
C LYS A 103 19.15 -2.22 -11.18
N ARG A 104 20.00 -1.30 -10.70
CA ARG A 104 20.87 -1.57 -9.54
C ARG A 104 20.05 -1.85 -8.28
N SER A 105 18.97 -1.11 -8.06
CA SER A 105 18.09 -1.28 -6.89
C SER A 105 17.40 -2.63 -6.91
N ILE A 106 16.83 -3.07 -8.04
CA ILE A 106 16.20 -4.39 -8.12
C ILE A 106 17.23 -5.52 -8.03
N ASP A 107 18.42 -5.36 -8.62
CA ASP A 107 19.49 -6.36 -8.48
C ASP A 107 19.97 -6.45 -7.02
N ALA A 108 20.11 -5.32 -6.32
CA ALA A 108 20.46 -5.31 -4.89
C ALA A 108 19.35 -5.93 -4.02
N TYR A 109 18.09 -5.57 -4.29
CA TYR A 109 16.93 -6.13 -3.61
C TYR A 109 16.86 -7.66 -3.76
N ARG A 110 17.05 -8.18 -4.97
CA ARG A 110 17.00 -9.63 -5.24
C ARG A 110 18.17 -10.42 -4.66
N ASN A 111 19.35 -9.80 -4.55
CA ASN A 111 20.56 -10.44 -4.03
C ASN A 111 20.70 -10.33 -2.51
N ALA A 112 19.84 -9.56 -1.83
CA ALA A 112 19.82 -9.48 -0.38
C ALA A 112 19.29 -10.80 0.23
N ASP A 113 19.75 -11.12 1.45
CA ASP A 113 19.27 -12.30 2.19
C ASP A 113 17.78 -12.18 2.58
N PHE A 114 17.31 -10.95 2.75
CA PHE A 114 15.94 -10.58 3.05
C PHE A 114 15.68 -9.11 2.67
N ARG A 115 14.41 -8.76 2.49
CA ARG A 115 13.92 -7.39 2.47
C ARG A 115 14.04 -6.79 3.88
N PRO A 116 14.86 -5.75 4.10
CA PRO A 116 14.92 -5.08 5.40
C PRO A 116 13.58 -4.35 5.71
N PRO A 117 13.20 -4.21 6.99
CA PRO A 117 12.05 -3.38 7.37
C PRO A 117 12.36 -1.90 7.08
N SER A 118 11.57 -1.25 6.23
CA SER A 118 11.77 0.16 5.86
C SER A 118 11.07 1.12 6.83
N HIS A 119 10.19 0.61 7.70
CA HIS A 119 9.39 1.39 8.64
C HIS A 119 9.75 1.14 10.12
N ALA A 120 10.76 0.30 10.37
CA ALA A 120 11.36 0.14 11.70
C ALA A 120 12.06 1.43 12.13
N GLY A 121 11.74 1.91 13.33
CA GLY A 121 12.09 3.23 13.86
C GLY A 121 10.91 4.21 13.72
N PRO A 122 10.54 4.66 12.51
CA PRO A 122 9.49 5.65 12.31
C PRO A 122 8.08 5.20 12.70
N VAL A 123 7.68 3.96 12.40
CA VAL A 123 6.31 3.47 12.64
C VAL A 123 6.23 2.57 13.86
N TYR A 124 7.30 1.81 14.13
CA TYR A 124 7.38 0.88 15.24
C TYR A 124 8.84 0.70 15.69
N PRO A 125 9.12 0.32 16.95
CA PRO A 125 10.50 0.14 17.41
C PRO A 125 11.28 -0.90 16.60
N ASP A 126 12.54 -0.61 16.31
CA ASP A 126 13.46 -1.48 15.56
C ASP A 126 14.07 -2.61 16.42
N GLN A 127 14.02 -2.46 17.75
CA GLN A 127 14.49 -3.48 18.69
C GLN A 127 13.38 -4.44 19.12
N PRO A 128 13.61 -5.76 19.14
CA PRO A 128 12.56 -6.76 19.40
C PRO A 128 11.89 -6.62 20.77
N GLU A 129 12.66 -6.34 21.83
CA GLU A 129 12.12 -6.17 23.18
C GLU A 129 11.24 -4.91 23.28
N ALA A 130 11.71 -3.79 22.73
CA ALA A 130 10.95 -2.53 22.71
C ALA A 130 9.67 -2.64 21.87
N LEU A 131 9.72 -3.39 20.76
CA LEU A 131 8.55 -3.68 19.94
C LEU A 131 7.53 -4.53 20.70
N ALA A 132 7.97 -5.57 21.42
CA ALA A 132 7.09 -6.42 22.21
C ALA A 132 6.42 -5.64 23.36
N GLU A 133 7.15 -4.75 24.04
CA GLU A 133 6.61 -3.85 25.05
C GLU A 133 5.57 -2.88 24.45
N THR A 134 5.85 -2.36 23.26
CA THR A 134 4.94 -1.45 22.53
C THR A 134 3.65 -2.15 22.14
N ILE A 135 3.72 -3.35 21.58
CA ILE A 135 2.54 -4.16 21.26
C ILE A 135 1.76 -4.49 22.54
N THR A 136 2.43 -4.89 23.62
CA THR A 136 1.78 -5.15 24.92
C THR A 136 1.05 -3.91 25.45
N LYS A 137 1.66 -2.74 25.33
CA LYS A 137 1.03 -1.46 25.69
C LYS A 137 -0.21 -1.21 24.83
N TYR A 138 -0.16 -1.39 23.51
CA TYR A 138 -1.32 -1.23 22.64
C TYR A 138 -2.46 -2.18 23.01
N VAL A 139 -2.14 -3.46 23.27
CA VAL A 139 -3.10 -4.45 23.76
C VAL A 139 -3.76 -4.04 25.08
N SER A 140 -3.00 -3.45 26.00
CA SER A 140 -3.56 -2.98 27.29
C SER A 140 -4.58 -1.83 27.16
N LEU A 141 -4.62 -1.14 26.01
CA LEU A 141 -5.52 -0.02 25.75
C LEU A 141 -6.88 -0.43 25.17
N VAL A 142 -7.03 -1.71 24.80
CA VAL A 142 -8.28 -2.23 24.23
C VAL A 142 -8.96 -3.20 25.20
N PRO A 143 -10.30 -3.27 25.21
CA PRO A 143 -10.98 -4.31 25.95
C PRO A 143 -10.57 -5.70 25.47
N THR A 144 -10.61 -6.70 26.34
CA THR A 144 -10.47 -8.10 25.92
C THR A 144 -11.49 -8.39 24.82
N PRO A 145 -11.06 -8.93 23.66
CA PRO A 145 -11.96 -9.25 22.57
C PRO A 145 -13.09 -10.16 23.02
N GLN A 146 -14.29 -9.93 22.48
CA GLN A 146 -15.39 -10.86 22.67
C GLN A 146 -15.06 -12.16 21.89
N PRO A 147 -15.54 -13.33 22.36
CA PRO A 147 -15.45 -14.56 21.59
C PRO A 147 -16.04 -14.37 20.18
N LYS A 148 -15.45 -15.03 19.18
CA LYS A 148 -16.02 -15.06 17.82
C LYS A 148 -17.48 -15.51 17.88
N ALA A 149 -18.36 -14.76 17.21
CA ALA A 149 -19.77 -15.13 17.08
C ALA A 149 -19.95 -16.14 15.96
N THR A 150 -19.06 -16.08 14.96
CA THR A 150 -19.01 -16.99 13.82
C THR A 150 -18.21 -18.24 14.19
N GLY A 151 -18.72 -19.42 13.82
CA GLY A 151 -17.99 -20.69 13.94
C GLY A 151 -16.99 -20.88 12.80
N GLY A 152 -16.29 -22.02 12.80
CA GLY A 152 -15.30 -22.34 11.77
C GLY A 152 -13.87 -21.96 12.16
N ASP A 153 -12.94 -22.38 11.31
CA ASP A 153 -11.52 -22.16 11.43
C ASP A 153 -11.16 -20.81 10.78
N LEU A 154 -10.24 -20.07 11.41
CA LEU A 154 -9.79 -18.79 10.89
C LEU A 154 -9.15 -19.00 9.51
N ALA A 155 -9.69 -18.35 8.48
CA ALA A 155 -9.23 -18.47 7.10
C ALA A 155 -8.77 -17.13 6.51
N GLY A 156 -9.32 -16.00 6.99
CA GLY A 156 -9.02 -14.67 6.48
C GLY A 156 -8.92 -13.59 7.54
N MET A 157 -8.16 -12.55 7.25
CA MET A 157 -8.00 -11.38 8.11
C MET A 157 -7.95 -10.11 7.27
N LEU A 158 -8.80 -9.14 7.59
CA LEU A 158 -8.65 -7.75 7.15
C LEU A 158 -7.82 -7.02 8.19
N CYS A 159 -6.56 -6.78 7.86
CA CYS A 159 -5.59 -6.09 8.71
C CYS A 159 -5.39 -4.67 8.15
N PRO A 160 -5.55 -3.61 8.97
CA PRO A 160 -5.19 -2.28 8.52
C PRO A 160 -3.69 -2.21 8.18
N HIS A 161 -3.32 -1.20 7.40
CA HIS A 161 -1.91 -0.87 7.14
C HIS A 161 -1.55 0.57 7.47
N ILE A 162 -2.45 1.29 8.16
CA ILE A 162 -2.13 2.61 8.70
C ILE A 162 -0.98 2.53 9.72
N ASP A 163 -0.25 3.63 9.90
CA ASP A 163 0.76 3.76 10.96
C ASP A 163 0.19 3.42 12.35
N TYR A 164 1.02 2.82 13.21
CA TYR A 164 0.55 2.27 14.48
C TYR A 164 0.07 3.36 15.45
N ASP A 165 0.66 4.55 15.43
CA ASP A 165 0.22 5.66 16.28
C ASP A 165 -1.26 5.99 16.03
N ARG A 166 -1.70 5.96 14.78
CA ARG A 166 -3.10 6.19 14.40
C ARG A 166 -3.98 4.95 14.52
N GLY A 167 -3.46 3.76 14.22
CA GLY A 167 -4.26 2.53 14.10
C GLY A 167 -4.19 1.51 15.25
N HIS A 168 -3.29 1.67 16.22
CA HIS A 168 -2.90 0.62 17.17
C HIS A 168 -4.05 -0.09 17.88
N LYS A 169 -5.15 0.62 18.19
CA LYS A 169 -6.31 0.01 18.85
C LYS A 169 -6.99 -1.03 17.96
N THR A 170 -7.14 -0.74 16.67
CA THR A 170 -7.74 -1.67 15.71
C THR A 170 -6.83 -2.86 15.48
N TYR A 171 -5.52 -2.66 15.35
CA TYR A 171 -4.55 -3.78 15.29
C TYR A 171 -4.63 -4.65 16.56
N ALA A 172 -4.51 -4.04 17.74
CA ALA A 172 -4.48 -4.78 19.00
C ALA A 172 -5.76 -5.61 19.21
N ALA A 173 -6.93 -5.03 18.94
CA ALA A 173 -8.19 -5.75 19.07
C ALA A 173 -8.33 -6.89 18.05
N LEU A 174 -7.87 -6.68 16.81
CA LEU A 174 -7.86 -7.70 15.76
C LEU A 174 -6.94 -8.88 16.10
N TRP A 175 -5.69 -8.61 16.46
CA TRP A 175 -4.69 -9.65 16.68
C TRP A 175 -4.93 -10.42 17.98
N GLU A 176 -5.43 -9.77 19.04
CA GLU A 176 -5.87 -10.50 20.24
C GLU A 176 -7.09 -11.38 19.97
N ALA A 177 -7.99 -10.97 19.07
CA ALA A 177 -9.14 -11.79 18.68
C ALA A 177 -8.71 -13.01 17.85
N ALA A 178 -7.71 -12.85 16.99
CA ALA A 178 -7.19 -13.92 16.13
C ALA A 178 -6.35 -14.94 16.90
N LYS A 179 -5.66 -14.50 17.96
CA LYS A 179 -4.69 -15.27 18.74
C LYS A 179 -5.06 -16.74 19.02
N PRO A 180 -6.30 -17.08 19.43
CA PRO A 180 -6.66 -18.48 19.73
C PRO A 180 -6.61 -19.41 18.51
N ASP A 181 -6.73 -18.88 17.30
CA ASP A 181 -6.84 -19.63 16.04
C ASP A 181 -5.52 -19.61 15.23
N LEU A 182 -4.41 -19.11 15.79
CA LEU A 182 -3.13 -18.96 15.08
C LEU A 182 -2.16 -20.14 15.25
N SER A 183 -2.37 -21.03 16.23
CA SER A 183 -1.36 -21.98 16.70
C SER A 183 -0.96 -23.07 15.70
N ASP A 184 -1.78 -23.30 14.67
CA ASP A 184 -1.59 -24.36 13.67
C ASP A 184 -1.43 -23.82 12.25
N ILE A 185 -1.33 -22.49 12.07
CA ILE A 185 -1.10 -21.88 10.76
C ILE A 185 0.28 -22.30 10.22
N GLU A 186 0.33 -22.77 8.98
CA GLU A 186 1.55 -23.22 8.28
C GLU A 186 1.95 -22.24 7.16
N LEU A 187 0.95 -21.62 6.52
CA LEU A 187 1.11 -20.71 5.39
C LEU A 187 0.33 -19.42 5.63
N VAL A 188 0.94 -18.28 5.32
CA VAL A 188 0.23 -17.00 5.30
C VAL A 188 0.38 -16.32 3.95
N ILE A 189 -0.73 -16.14 3.24
CA ILE A 189 -0.76 -15.32 2.02
C ILE A 189 -1.06 -13.89 2.45
N ILE A 190 -0.14 -12.95 2.19
CA ILE A 190 -0.31 -11.54 2.55
C ILE A 190 -0.52 -10.73 1.28
N LEU A 191 -1.77 -10.36 1.04
CA LEU A 191 -2.21 -9.48 -0.04
C LEU A 191 -2.14 -8.05 0.46
N GLY A 192 -1.12 -7.30 0.04
CA GLY A 192 -0.95 -5.90 0.44
C GLY A 192 -1.32 -4.95 -0.68
N THR A 193 -1.85 -3.78 -0.35
CA THR A 193 -1.98 -2.67 -1.29
C THR A 193 -0.60 -2.26 -1.83
N ASP A 194 -0.50 -2.06 -3.14
CA ASP A 194 0.64 -1.40 -3.77
C ASP A 194 0.27 0.06 -4.07
N HIS A 195 0.79 1.01 -3.29
CA HIS A 195 0.49 2.43 -3.47
C HIS A 195 1.11 3.00 -4.76
N MET A 196 2.11 2.32 -5.32
CA MET A 196 2.74 2.67 -6.59
C MET A 196 2.39 1.70 -7.73
N GLY A 197 1.56 0.70 -7.45
CA GLY A 197 1.28 -0.41 -8.34
C GLY A 197 0.46 0.00 -9.56
N GLY A 198 0.80 -0.59 -10.69
CA GLY A 198 0.03 -0.44 -11.92
C GLY A 198 -1.39 -0.98 -11.79
N LEU A 199 -2.24 -0.55 -12.72
CA LEU A 199 -3.65 -0.97 -12.76
C LEU A 199 -3.79 -2.50 -12.83
N GLY A 200 -4.47 -3.09 -11.84
CA GLY A 200 -4.75 -4.53 -11.77
C GLY A 200 -3.54 -5.44 -11.60
N LYS A 201 -2.37 -4.90 -11.23
CA LYS A 201 -1.14 -5.67 -11.11
C LYS A 201 -1.16 -6.62 -9.91
N ILE A 202 -0.56 -7.79 -10.11
CA ILE A 202 -0.31 -8.80 -9.08
C ILE A 202 1.20 -9.04 -9.07
N THR A 203 1.84 -8.56 -8.02
CA THR A 203 3.30 -8.52 -7.92
C THR A 203 3.72 -9.37 -6.72
N PRO A 204 4.05 -10.66 -6.90
CA PRO A 204 4.70 -11.44 -5.84
C PRO A 204 6.21 -11.14 -5.77
N THR A 205 6.84 -11.47 -4.66
CA THR A 205 8.31 -11.40 -4.52
C THR A 205 8.89 -12.67 -3.96
N ARG A 206 10.13 -13.00 -4.34
CA ARG A 206 10.92 -14.10 -3.73
C ARG A 206 11.63 -13.70 -2.44
N GLN A 207 11.65 -12.41 -2.12
CA GLN A 207 12.38 -11.90 -0.97
C GLN A 207 11.65 -12.23 0.33
N ASN A 208 12.42 -12.80 1.27
CA ASN A 208 11.96 -12.96 2.65
C ASN A 208 11.71 -11.61 3.30
N TYR A 209 10.75 -11.53 4.22
CA TYR A 209 10.43 -10.29 4.92
C TYR A 209 11.09 -10.25 6.30
N ALA A 210 12.03 -9.34 6.52
CA ALA A 210 12.58 -9.13 7.85
C ALA A 210 11.68 -8.22 8.69
N THR A 211 11.58 -8.55 9.98
CA THR A 211 10.99 -7.74 11.04
C THR A 211 11.99 -7.67 12.21
N PRO A 212 11.75 -6.85 13.24
CA PRO A 212 12.59 -6.82 14.43
C PRO A 212 12.75 -8.17 15.15
N TYR A 213 11.84 -9.13 14.91
CA TYR A 213 11.91 -10.48 15.50
C TYR A 213 12.73 -11.47 14.68
N GLY A 214 13.22 -11.08 13.49
CA GLY A 214 13.93 -11.94 12.56
C GLY A 214 13.26 -11.97 11.19
N THR A 215 13.49 -13.03 10.43
CA THR A 215 13.04 -13.13 9.03
C THR A 215 11.86 -14.10 8.91
N LEU A 216 10.76 -13.62 8.32
CA LEU A 216 9.66 -14.47 7.85
C LEU A 216 10.05 -15.05 6.48
N PRO A 217 10.18 -16.38 6.36
CA PRO A 217 10.60 -17.01 5.12
C PRO A 217 9.47 -16.96 4.08
N THR A 218 9.82 -16.55 2.87
CA THR A 218 8.90 -16.58 1.74
C THR A 218 8.85 -17.97 1.11
N ASP A 219 7.65 -18.44 0.79
CA ASP A 219 7.46 -19.67 0.03
C ASP A 219 7.80 -19.42 -1.45
N ILE A 220 9.08 -19.62 -1.79
CA ILE A 220 9.62 -19.40 -3.13
C ILE A 220 8.95 -20.31 -4.16
N GLU A 221 8.54 -21.52 -3.78
CA GLU A 221 7.88 -22.43 -4.70
C GLU A 221 6.55 -21.86 -5.20
N ILE A 222 5.69 -21.39 -4.28
CA ILE A 222 4.43 -20.74 -4.66
C ILE A 222 4.71 -19.53 -5.55
N VAL A 223 5.67 -18.68 -5.19
CA VAL A 223 6.02 -17.48 -5.96
C VAL A 223 6.46 -17.82 -7.37
N ASP A 224 7.28 -18.86 -7.55
CA ASP A 224 7.73 -19.33 -8.86
C ASP A 224 6.58 -19.89 -9.70
N LYS A 225 5.63 -20.58 -9.06
CA LYS A 225 4.42 -21.08 -9.72
C LYS A 225 3.50 -19.94 -10.13
N LEU A 226 3.31 -18.94 -9.28
CA LEU A 226 2.56 -17.72 -9.61
C LEU A 226 3.15 -17.04 -10.83
N ALA A 227 4.46 -16.80 -10.82
CA ALA A 227 5.17 -16.19 -11.95
C ALA A 227 5.12 -17.03 -13.23
N SER A 228 5.05 -18.35 -13.11
CA SER A 228 4.83 -19.24 -14.25
C SER A 228 3.41 -19.15 -14.80
N ALA A 229 2.41 -18.97 -13.93
CA ALA A 229 1.00 -18.88 -14.29
C ALA A 229 0.64 -17.54 -14.96
N ILE A 230 1.09 -16.41 -14.39
CA ILE A 230 0.78 -15.06 -14.92
C ILE A 230 1.87 -14.51 -15.86
N GLY A 231 3.00 -15.21 -15.97
CA GLY A 231 4.16 -14.79 -16.74
C GLY A 231 5.15 -13.95 -15.93
N SER A 232 6.45 -14.28 -16.04
CA SER A 232 7.52 -13.67 -15.24
C SER A 232 7.62 -12.15 -15.38
N LYS A 233 7.25 -11.59 -16.54
CA LYS A 233 7.24 -10.14 -16.73
C LYS A 233 6.12 -9.50 -15.90
N ALA A 234 4.91 -10.03 -15.99
CA ALA A 234 3.76 -9.52 -15.24
C ALA A 234 3.98 -9.61 -13.73
N ALA A 235 4.58 -10.70 -13.26
CA ALA A 235 4.87 -10.92 -11.84
C ALA A 235 5.97 -10.01 -11.26
N PHE A 236 7.01 -9.69 -12.03
CA PHE A 236 8.23 -9.09 -11.45
C PHE A 236 8.62 -7.72 -12.03
N ASP A 237 7.84 -7.14 -12.95
CA ASP A 237 8.09 -5.78 -13.46
C ASP A 237 8.12 -4.72 -12.35
N GLU A 238 7.25 -4.87 -11.36
CA GLU A 238 7.03 -3.93 -10.25
C GLU A 238 7.58 -4.47 -8.91
N GLU A 239 8.36 -5.55 -8.93
CA GLU A 239 8.84 -6.24 -7.72
C GLU A 239 9.61 -5.31 -6.77
N ILE A 240 10.26 -4.27 -7.29
CA ILE A 240 10.99 -3.28 -6.47
C ILE A 240 10.08 -2.49 -5.54
N HIS A 241 8.78 -2.37 -5.82
CA HIS A 241 7.82 -1.68 -4.95
C HIS A 241 7.79 -2.28 -3.56
N HIS A 242 7.99 -3.60 -3.46
CA HIS A 242 8.07 -4.29 -2.17
C HIS A 242 9.10 -3.63 -1.24
N ALA A 243 10.25 -3.15 -1.74
CA ALA A 243 11.33 -2.66 -0.90
C ALA A 243 10.92 -1.56 0.08
N ASN A 244 10.03 -0.66 -0.34
CA ASN A 244 9.59 0.48 0.46
C ASN A 244 8.08 0.54 0.72
N GLU A 245 7.29 -0.35 0.12
CA GLU A 245 5.85 -0.46 0.42
C GLU A 245 5.63 -1.01 1.85
N HIS A 246 4.71 -0.38 2.58
CA HIS A 246 4.47 -0.61 4.00
C HIS A 246 3.33 -1.59 4.26
N SER A 247 2.41 -1.77 3.32
CA SER A 247 1.19 -2.57 3.52
C SER A 247 1.46 -3.97 4.08
N ILE A 248 2.30 -4.75 3.39
CA ILE A 248 2.70 -6.10 3.82
C ILE A 248 3.58 -6.05 5.08
N GLU A 249 4.48 -5.07 5.18
CA GLU A 249 5.43 -4.96 6.30
C GLU A 249 4.69 -4.79 7.63
N LEU A 250 3.72 -3.87 7.71
CA LEU A 250 3.01 -3.59 8.95
C LEU A 250 2.20 -4.80 9.41
N ALA A 251 1.53 -5.52 8.50
CA ALA A 251 0.84 -6.77 8.83
C ALA A 251 1.83 -7.87 9.26
N SER A 252 3.00 -7.97 8.60
CA SER A 252 4.04 -8.96 8.89
C SER A 252 4.64 -8.80 10.27
N VAL A 253 4.79 -7.57 10.77
CA VAL A 253 5.32 -7.30 12.11
C VAL A 253 4.38 -7.83 13.20
N TRP A 254 3.08 -7.60 13.07
CA TRP A 254 2.08 -8.17 13.98
C TRP A 254 2.00 -9.68 13.84
N LEU A 255 1.96 -10.22 12.62
CA LEU A 255 1.99 -11.66 12.37
C LEU A 255 3.17 -12.30 13.12
N HIS A 256 4.38 -11.81 12.85
CA HIS A 256 5.60 -12.36 13.44
C HIS A 256 5.56 -12.28 14.97
N HIS A 257 5.00 -11.22 15.58
CA HIS A 257 4.86 -11.14 17.04
C HIS A 257 4.07 -12.30 17.65
N TYR A 258 2.97 -12.69 16.99
CA TYR A 258 2.05 -13.74 17.47
C TYR A 258 2.45 -15.16 17.05
N THR A 259 3.32 -15.31 16.04
CA THR A 259 3.73 -16.61 15.50
C THR A 259 5.22 -16.94 15.70
N ARG A 260 5.91 -16.27 16.64
CA ARG A 260 7.37 -16.44 16.86
C ARG A 260 7.82 -17.88 17.09
N ASP A 261 6.95 -18.68 17.71
CA ASP A 261 7.25 -20.07 18.05
C ASP A 261 6.76 -21.07 17.00
N LEU A 262 6.29 -20.57 15.84
CA LEU A 262 5.73 -21.38 14.76
C LEU A 262 6.62 -21.32 13.51
N GLU A 263 6.67 -22.44 12.79
CA GLU A 263 7.27 -22.48 11.45
C GLU A 263 6.23 -22.03 10.42
N VAL A 264 6.13 -20.71 10.22
CA VAL A 264 5.22 -20.10 9.25
C VAL A 264 5.99 -19.61 8.05
N SER A 265 5.51 -19.98 6.85
CA SER A 265 6.00 -19.42 5.58
C SER A 265 4.99 -18.41 5.03
N VAL A 266 5.48 -17.39 4.33
CA VAL A 266 4.64 -16.30 3.80
C VAL A 266 4.66 -16.24 2.27
N VAL A 267 3.57 -15.79 1.67
CA VAL A 267 3.48 -15.45 0.24
C VAL A 267 3.09 -13.97 0.13
N PRO A 268 4.08 -13.06 0.07
CA PRO A 268 3.82 -11.63 -0.04
C PRO A 268 3.46 -11.26 -1.48
N ILE A 269 2.29 -10.63 -1.67
CA ILE A 269 1.78 -10.22 -2.97
C ILE A 269 1.27 -8.79 -2.88
N LEU A 270 1.90 -7.90 -3.63
CA LEU A 270 1.43 -6.53 -3.83
C LEU A 270 0.33 -6.48 -4.88
N CYS A 271 -0.75 -5.77 -4.56
CA CYS A 271 -1.98 -5.68 -5.34
C CYS A 271 -2.17 -4.24 -5.83
N GLY A 272 -2.01 -4.04 -7.12
CA GLY A 272 -2.14 -2.74 -7.78
C GLY A 272 -3.58 -2.26 -7.92
N SER A 273 -3.75 -0.99 -8.28
CA SER A 273 -5.04 -0.30 -8.21
C SER A 273 -6.14 -0.91 -9.09
N PHE A 274 -7.34 -1.04 -8.52
CA PHE A 274 -8.56 -1.48 -9.22
C PHE A 274 -9.33 -0.32 -9.86
N HIS A 275 -8.76 0.89 -9.90
CA HIS A 275 -9.44 2.09 -10.39
C HIS A 275 -10.04 1.94 -11.80
N HIS A 276 -9.36 1.22 -12.69
CA HIS A 276 -9.85 0.97 -14.06
C HIS A 276 -11.04 0.01 -14.12
N PHE A 277 -11.22 -0.86 -13.12
CA PHE A 277 -12.40 -1.71 -13.00
C PHE A 277 -13.58 -0.92 -12.40
N THR A 278 -13.33 -0.06 -11.42
CA THR A 278 -14.38 0.76 -10.78
C THR A 278 -14.88 1.90 -11.66
N SER A 279 -14.03 2.45 -12.53
CA SER A 279 -14.38 3.51 -13.50
C SER A 279 -14.81 2.95 -14.87
N GLY A 280 -14.54 1.67 -15.15
CA GLY A 280 -14.78 1.03 -16.42
C GLY A 280 -15.97 0.07 -16.42
N SER A 281 -16.13 -0.68 -17.52
CA SER A 281 -17.15 -1.73 -17.67
C SER A 281 -16.60 -3.15 -17.48
N ARG A 282 -15.30 -3.30 -17.26
CA ARG A 282 -14.66 -4.61 -17.02
C ARG A 282 -14.76 -4.98 -15.55
N ASP A 283 -14.95 -6.26 -15.28
CA ASP A 283 -14.95 -6.80 -13.93
C ASP A 283 -13.57 -7.41 -13.61
N PRO A 284 -13.05 -7.27 -12.37
CA PRO A 284 -11.81 -7.94 -11.96
C PRO A 284 -11.91 -9.48 -12.04
N SER A 285 -13.12 -10.06 -12.06
CA SER A 285 -13.32 -11.49 -12.28
C SER A 285 -13.03 -11.95 -13.72
N ASP A 286 -13.02 -11.04 -14.68
CA ASP A 286 -12.69 -11.33 -16.09
C ASP A 286 -11.19 -11.19 -16.39
N ASP A 287 -10.37 -10.75 -15.41
CA ASP A 287 -8.94 -10.59 -15.60
C ASP A 287 -8.21 -11.95 -15.48
N GLU A 288 -7.44 -12.30 -16.52
CA GLU A 288 -6.76 -13.59 -16.64
C GLU A 288 -5.66 -13.76 -15.59
N ASN A 289 -4.91 -12.70 -15.25
CA ASN A 289 -3.83 -12.77 -14.27
C ASN A 289 -4.39 -12.92 -12.85
N ILE A 290 -5.45 -12.17 -12.53
CA ILE A 290 -6.17 -12.30 -11.27
C ILE A 290 -6.73 -13.72 -11.14
N THR A 291 -7.42 -14.22 -12.17
CA THR A 291 -8.03 -15.56 -12.15
C THR A 291 -6.98 -16.66 -11.96
N ALA A 292 -5.90 -16.64 -12.75
CA ALA A 292 -4.83 -17.63 -12.64
C ALA A 292 -4.13 -17.60 -11.27
N THR A 293 -3.94 -16.40 -10.69
CA THR A 293 -3.41 -16.23 -9.32
C THR A 293 -4.32 -16.89 -8.30
N LEU A 294 -5.62 -16.61 -8.35
CA LEU A 294 -6.60 -17.14 -7.39
C LEU A 294 -6.73 -18.67 -7.49
N GLU A 295 -6.76 -19.22 -8.70
CA GLU A 295 -6.81 -20.67 -8.92
C GLU A 295 -5.60 -21.37 -8.31
N LEU A 296 -4.40 -20.88 -8.59
CA LEU A 296 -3.18 -21.47 -8.05
C LEU A 296 -3.11 -21.38 -6.52
N LEU A 297 -3.45 -20.24 -5.93
CA LEU A 297 -3.41 -20.08 -4.47
C LEU A 297 -4.40 -21.03 -3.78
N ARG A 298 -5.57 -21.29 -4.36
CA ARG A 298 -6.53 -22.27 -3.82
C ARG A 298 -5.96 -23.69 -3.78
N GLU A 299 -5.15 -24.08 -4.76
CA GLU A 299 -4.50 -25.41 -4.75
C GLU A 299 -3.60 -25.59 -3.53
N TYR A 300 -2.84 -24.55 -3.15
CA TYR A 300 -1.96 -24.58 -1.98
C TYR A 300 -2.74 -24.42 -0.66
N MET A 301 -3.79 -23.59 -0.64
CA MET A 301 -4.69 -23.46 0.51
C MET A 301 -5.39 -24.78 0.87
N ALA A 302 -5.66 -25.64 -0.12
CA ALA A 302 -6.24 -26.97 0.11
C ALA A 302 -5.26 -27.98 0.76
N GLN A 303 -3.97 -27.67 0.78
CA GLN A 303 -2.91 -28.58 1.24
C GLN A 303 -2.32 -28.20 2.61
N ARG A 304 -2.47 -26.93 3.00
CA ARG A 304 -1.86 -26.37 4.22
C ARG A 304 -2.85 -25.54 4.99
N ARG A 305 -2.71 -25.53 6.32
CA ARG A 305 -3.47 -24.63 7.19
C ARG A 305 -3.06 -23.19 6.88
N THR A 306 -3.91 -22.50 6.12
CA THR A 306 -3.58 -21.21 5.51
C THR A 306 -4.40 -20.08 6.08
N LEU A 307 -3.73 -18.98 6.42
CA LEU A 307 -4.37 -17.69 6.69
C LEU A 307 -4.14 -16.76 5.49
N VAL A 308 -5.20 -16.12 5.00
CA VAL A 308 -5.10 -15.05 4.00
C VAL A 308 -5.27 -13.69 4.68
N ILE A 309 -4.26 -12.83 4.61
CA ILE A 309 -4.31 -11.47 5.16
C ILE A 309 -4.51 -10.48 4.00
N SER A 310 -5.58 -9.71 4.04
CA SER A 310 -5.71 -8.47 3.28
C SER A 310 -5.14 -7.32 4.12
N ALA A 311 -4.00 -6.77 3.71
CA ALA A 311 -3.33 -5.64 4.36
C ALA A 311 -3.69 -4.34 3.64
N GLY A 312 -4.76 -3.70 4.10
CA GLY A 312 -5.44 -2.61 3.41
C GLY A 312 -6.35 -1.80 4.33
N ASP A 313 -6.38 -0.48 4.13
CA ASP A 313 -7.34 0.40 4.80
C ASP A 313 -8.63 0.58 3.97
N LEU A 314 -9.64 1.21 4.57
CA LEU A 314 -10.88 1.59 3.90
C LEU A 314 -10.71 2.95 3.21
N ALA A 315 -11.56 3.94 3.52
CA ALA A 315 -11.69 5.16 2.74
C ALA A 315 -10.60 6.18 3.02
N HIS A 316 -10.15 6.87 1.98
CA HIS A 316 -9.24 8.03 2.00
C HIS A 316 -9.99 9.27 1.49
N VAL A 317 -10.48 10.08 2.43
CA VAL A 317 -11.39 11.20 2.13
C VAL A 317 -10.99 12.50 2.83
N GLY A 318 -11.18 13.61 2.13
CA GLY A 318 -10.83 14.96 2.57
C GLY A 318 -9.71 15.61 1.74
N PRO A 319 -9.37 16.87 2.05
CA PRO A 319 -8.40 17.65 1.28
C PRO A 319 -7.02 17.02 1.10
N ALA A 320 -6.55 16.22 2.06
CA ALA A 320 -5.30 15.48 1.95
C ALA A 320 -5.30 14.46 0.80
N PHE A 321 -6.49 14.02 0.36
CA PHE A 321 -6.69 13.05 -0.72
C PHE A 321 -7.32 13.66 -1.97
N GLY A 322 -7.30 15.00 -2.07
CA GLY A 322 -7.78 15.73 -3.24
C GLY A 322 -9.24 16.15 -3.21
N ASP A 323 -9.98 15.93 -2.11
CA ASP A 323 -11.35 16.43 -2.00
C ASP A 323 -11.40 17.93 -1.72
N ALA A 324 -12.33 18.64 -2.37
CA ALA A 324 -12.47 20.08 -2.18
C ALA A 324 -13.01 20.46 -0.79
N GLN A 325 -13.75 19.56 -0.13
CA GLN A 325 -14.47 19.85 1.11
C GLN A 325 -13.81 19.13 2.30
N PRO A 326 -13.57 19.84 3.43
CA PRO A 326 -13.11 19.21 4.66
C PRO A 326 -14.20 18.32 5.27
N LEU A 327 -13.80 17.24 5.94
CA LEU A 327 -14.69 16.33 6.66
C LEU A 327 -15.22 16.98 7.95
N ASP A 328 -16.42 17.52 7.87
CA ASP A 328 -17.19 17.89 9.06
C ASP A 328 -17.82 16.66 9.76
N THR A 329 -18.48 16.90 10.90
CA THR A 329 -19.16 15.86 11.68
C THR A 329 -20.21 15.10 10.87
N GLY A 330 -20.93 15.78 9.97
CA GLY A 330 -21.97 15.17 9.13
C GLY A 330 -21.37 14.26 8.05
N LEU A 331 -20.31 14.71 7.38
CA LEU A 331 -19.58 13.92 6.40
C LEU A 331 -18.91 12.69 7.03
N ARG A 332 -18.35 12.81 8.25
CA ARG A 332 -17.80 11.67 9.00
C ARG A 332 -18.86 10.63 9.35
N ALA A 333 -20.05 11.07 9.76
CA ALA A 333 -21.18 10.17 10.02
C ALA A 333 -21.65 9.46 8.74
N LYS A 334 -21.73 10.19 7.62
CA LYS A 334 -22.06 9.61 6.30
C LYS A 334 -21.01 8.60 5.86
N LEU A 335 -19.73 8.93 6.02
CA LEU A 335 -18.62 8.02 5.72
C LEU A 335 -18.76 6.72 6.50
N ARG A 336 -19.03 6.79 7.81
CA ARG A 336 -19.23 5.61 8.67
C ARG A 336 -20.37 4.71 8.19
N VAL A 337 -21.47 5.31 7.71
CA VAL A 337 -22.59 4.54 7.15
C VAL A 337 -22.20 3.85 5.85
N ASN A 338 -21.40 4.49 4.99
CA ASN A 338 -20.93 3.89 3.74
C ASN A 338 -19.89 2.79 3.98
N ASP A 339 -18.94 3.03 4.88
CA ASP A 339 -17.94 2.04 5.28
C ASP A 339 -18.60 0.81 5.89
N LYS A 340 -19.63 1.00 6.73
CA LYS A 340 -20.41 -0.12 7.28
C LYS A 340 -20.98 -1.04 6.19
N LYS A 341 -21.46 -0.51 5.06
CA LYS A 341 -21.95 -1.35 3.95
C LYS A 341 -20.82 -2.18 3.32
N SER A 342 -19.63 -1.60 3.21
CA SER A 342 -18.46 -2.29 2.67
C SER A 342 -18.02 -3.40 3.62
N ILE A 343 -17.93 -3.08 4.92
CA ILE A 343 -17.63 -4.04 6.00
C ILE A 343 -18.66 -5.17 6.01
N GLU A 344 -19.96 -4.88 5.91
CA GLU A 344 -21.00 -5.90 5.85
C GLU A 344 -20.83 -6.85 4.64
N ALA A 345 -20.40 -6.35 3.48
CA ALA A 345 -20.11 -7.21 2.33
C ALA A 345 -18.86 -8.09 2.59
N MET A 346 -17.82 -7.53 3.20
CA MET A 346 -16.60 -8.27 3.59
C MET A 346 -16.93 -9.39 4.58
N LEU A 347 -17.63 -9.08 5.67
CA LEU A 347 -18.02 -10.05 6.72
C LEU A 347 -18.96 -11.15 6.19
N ASN A 348 -19.62 -10.92 5.05
CA ASN A 348 -20.46 -11.91 4.41
C ASN A 348 -19.74 -12.80 3.40
N GLY A 349 -18.43 -12.59 3.17
CA GLY A 349 -17.67 -13.34 2.17
C GLY A 349 -18.13 -13.04 0.74
N ASP A 350 -18.61 -11.82 0.48
CA ASP A 350 -19.25 -11.44 -0.79
C ASP A 350 -18.34 -10.48 -1.61
N PRO A 351 -17.42 -11.04 -2.43
CA PRO A 351 -16.51 -10.22 -3.23
C PRO A 351 -17.24 -9.37 -4.26
N ALA A 352 -18.32 -9.90 -4.85
CA ALA A 352 -19.11 -9.18 -5.86
C ALA A 352 -19.76 -7.95 -5.22
N LYS A 353 -20.49 -8.12 -4.10
CA LYS A 353 -21.14 -6.99 -3.44
C LYS A 353 -20.13 -5.96 -2.92
N PHE A 354 -18.99 -6.41 -2.39
CA PHE A 354 -17.94 -5.50 -1.94
C PHE A 354 -17.42 -4.61 -3.09
N PHE A 355 -17.08 -5.21 -4.23
CA PHE A 355 -16.63 -4.47 -5.41
C PHE A 355 -17.70 -3.55 -5.99
N GLU A 356 -18.95 -4.03 -6.09
CA GLU A 356 -20.08 -3.24 -6.60
C GLU A 356 -20.29 -1.95 -5.82
N ILE A 357 -20.12 -1.96 -4.50
CA ILE A 357 -20.25 -0.74 -3.68
C ILE A 357 -19.24 0.32 -4.10
N SER A 358 -17.98 -0.07 -4.33
CA SER A 358 -16.94 0.85 -4.81
C SER A 358 -17.17 1.30 -6.26
N ARG A 359 -17.73 0.43 -7.11
CA ARG A 359 -18.09 0.78 -8.48
C ARG A 359 -19.25 1.79 -8.55
N GLU A 360 -20.31 1.57 -7.76
CA GLU A 360 -21.48 2.46 -7.68
C GLU A 360 -21.11 3.88 -7.23
N GLU A 361 -20.06 4.02 -6.42
CA GLU A 361 -19.55 5.31 -5.97
C GLU A 361 -18.37 5.85 -6.81
N SER A 362 -18.06 5.19 -7.93
CA SER A 362 -16.92 5.50 -8.81
C SER A 362 -15.61 5.68 -8.04
N ASP A 363 -15.40 4.81 -7.04
CA ASP A 363 -14.24 4.83 -6.13
C ASP A 363 -14.00 6.19 -5.45
N SER A 364 -15.07 6.96 -5.19
CA SER A 364 -14.97 8.27 -4.54
C SER A 364 -14.40 8.22 -3.11
N ARG A 365 -14.46 7.05 -2.45
CA ARG A 365 -13.82 6.81 -1.16
C ARG A 365 -12.35 6.41 -1.26
N ARG A 366 -11.81 6.10 -2.45
CA ARG A 366 -10.41 5.67 -2.66
C ARG A 366 -10.01 4.59 -1.67
N ILE A 367 -10.70 3.45 -1.73
CA ILE A 367 -10.44 2.34 -0.81
C ILE A 367 -9.15 1.65 -1.22
N CYS A 368 -8.04 1.95 -0.54
CA CYS A 368 -6.74 1.40 -0.89
C CYS A 368 -6.70 -0.14 -0.71
N GLY A 369 -7.47 -0.66 0.25
CA GLY A 369 -7.64 -2.10 0.49
C GLY A 369 -8.58 -2.81 -0.49
N LEU A 370 -9.13 -2.12 -1.51
CA LEU A 370 -10.09 -2.72 -2.44
C LEU A 370 -9.48 -3.91 -3.22
N PRO A 371 -8.30 -3.78 -3.87
CA PRO A 371 -7.67 -4.91 -4.54
C PRO A 371 -7.37 -6.10 -3.61
N PRO A 372 -6.59 -5.96 -2.51
CA PRO A 372 -6.24 -7.11 -1.68
C PRO A 372 -7.46 -7.74 -1.00
N THR A 373 -8.45 -6.94 -0.59
CA THR A 373 -9.65 -7.46 0.07
C THR A 373 -10.53 -8.20 -0.93
N TYR A 374 -10.70 -7.68 -2.14
CA TYR A 374 -11.45 -8.40 -3.18
C TYR A 374 -10.82 -9.76 -3.48
N LEU A 375 -9.50 -9.81 -3.65
CA LEU A 375 -8.78 -11.07 -3.92
C LEU A 375 -8.92 -12.05 -2.75
N MET A 376 -8.77 -11.59 -1.50
CA MET A 376 -9.00 -12.41 -0.32
C MET A 376 -10.42 -12.99 -0.29
N LEU A 377 -11.44 -12.16 -0.52
CA LEU A 377 -12.84 -12.59 -0.54
C LEU A 377 -13.12 -13.59 -1.67
N ARG A 378 -12.43 -13.48 -2.81
CA ARG A 378 -12.51 -14.49 -3.88
C ARG A 378 -11.85 -15.80 -3.48
N LEU A 379 -10.74 -15.78 -2.74
CA LEU A 379 -10.12 -17.00 -2.21
C LEU A 379 -11.01 -17.68 -1.16
N LEU A 380 -11.75 -16.88 -0.38
CA LEU A 380 -12.56 -17.29 0.76
C LEU A 380 -14.06 -17.18 0.50
N GLU A 381 -14.49 -17.47 -0.73
CA GLU A 381 -15.89 -17.30 -1.13
C GLU A 381 -16.81 -18.16 -0.24
N GLY A 382 -17.83 -17.52 0.37
CA GLY A 382 -18.74 -18.17 1.31
C GLY A 382 -18.32 -18.10 2.78
N ALA A 383 -17.11 -17.63 3.10
CA ALA A 383 -16.68 -17.38 4.47
C ALA A 383 -17.59 -16.36 5.19
N LYS A 384 -17.61 -16.43 6.52
CA LYS A 384 -18.34 -15.49 7.38
C LYS A 384 -17.40 -14.86 8.39
N GLY A 385 -17.68 -13.65 8.81
CA GLY A 385 -16.76 -12.93 9.69
C GLY A 385 -17.38 -12.05 10.74
N ASP A 386 -16.51 -11.67 11.66
CA ASP A 386 -16.76 -10.72 12.74
C ASP A 386 -15.78 -9.54 12.63
N SER A 387 -16.24 -8.33 12.97
CA SER A 387 -15.38 -7.15 13.05
C SER A 387 -14.94 -6.89 14.48
N PHE A 388 -13.64 -6.61 14.65
CA PHE A 388 -12.97 -6.37 15.91
C PHE A 388 -12.46 -4.94 16.07
N GLY A 389 -12.97 -4.02 15.26
CA GLY A 389 -12.62 -2.60 15.37
C GLY A 389 -12.96 -1.86 14.09
N TYR A 390 -13.35 -0.60 14.25
CA TYR A 390 -13.48 0.35 13.16
C TYR A 390 -13.11 1.73 13.69
N ASP A 391 -12.28 2.46 12.95
CA ASP A 391 -11.93 3.82 13.29
C ASP A 391 -11.84 4.74 12.05
N GLN A 392 -11.88 6.04 12.28
CA GLN A 392 -11.64 7.10 11.30
C GLN A 392 -10.45 7.94 11.79
N CYS A 393 -9.25 7.52 11.40
CA CYS A 393 -7.99 8.11 11.79
C CYS A 393 -7.77 9.47 11.09
N PRO A 394 -7.42 10.55 11.80
CA PRO A 394 -7.07 11.83 11.19
C PRO A 394 -5.98 11.67 10.14
N ALA A 395 -6.07 12.32 8.97
CA ALA A 395 -5.04 12.23 7.91
C ALA A 395 -4.30 13.56 7.67
N ASP A 396 -4.61 14.58 8.46
CA ASP A 396 -3.93 15.87 8.48
C ASP A 396 -4.05 16.49 9.89
N ASP A 397 -3.20 17.48 10.17
CA ASP A 397 -3.15 18.16 11.47
C ASP A 397 -4.42 18.95 11.79
N GLN A 398 -5.19 19.33 10.77
CA GLN A 398 -6.45 20.07 10.93
C GLN A 398 -7.64 19.14 11.19
N ASN A 399 -7.42 17.83 11.17
CA ASN A 399 -8.45 16.80 11.22
C ASN A 399 -9.57 16.99 10.16
N ALA A 400 -9.20 17.57 9.02
CA ALA A 400 -10.07 17.85 7.87
C ALA A 400 -10.15 16.68 6.89
N SER A 401 -9.23 15.72 6.98
CA SER A 401 -9.19 14.49 6.21
C SER A 401 -9.11 13.28 7.13
N ALA A 402 -9.56 12.12 6.64
CA ALA A 402 -9.54 10.89 7.40
C ALA A 402 -9.24 9.68 6.52
N VAL A 403 -8.55 8.73 7.13
CA VAL A 403 -8.48 7.34 6.67
C VAL A 403 -9.39 6.51 7.56
N SER A 404 -10.31 5.73 7.00
CA SER A 404 -11.04 4.74 7.81
C SER A 404 -10.37 3.37 7.75
N ILE A 405 -10.45 2.64 8.86
CA ILE A 405 -9.83 1.32 9.02
C ILE A 405 -10.81 0.35 9.65
N VAL A 406 -10.64 -0.94 9.38
CA VAL A 406 -11.39 -2.02 10.02
C VAL A 406 -10.43 -3.16 10.35
N GLY A 407 -10.62 -3.78 11.52
CA GLY A 407 -10.08 -5.09 11.81
C GLY A 407 -11.21 -6.11 11.70
N ALA A 408 -11.04 -7.15 10.90
CA ALA A 408 -12.04 -8.22 10.80
C ALA A 408 -11.40 -9.57 10.53
N LEU A 409 -12.05 -10.62 11.03
CA LEU A 409 -11.65 -12.02 10.83
C LEU A 409 -12.74 -12.74 10.04
N LEU A 410 -12.32 -13.57 9.10
CA LEU A 410 -13.18 -14.45 8.29
C LEU A 410 -12.88 -15.90 8.63
N TYR A 411 -13.93 -16.67 8.81
CA TYR A 411 -13.91 -18.09 9.14
C TYR A 411 -14.54 -18.89 8.02
N ASP A 412 -14.05 -20.10 7.80
CA ASP A 412 -14.68 -21.02 6.86
C ASP A 412 -16.11 -21.41 7.30
N GLY A 413 -16.93 -21.75 6.31
CA GLY A 413 -18.38 -21.96 6.45
C GLY A 413 -18.80 -23.39 6.71
#